data_AF-A0A1E1M2S0-F1
#
_entry.id   AF-A0A1E1M2S0-F1
#
_cell.length_a   1.000
_cell.length_b   1.000
_cell.length_c   1.000
_cell.angle_alpha   90.00
_cell.angle_beta   90.00
_cell.angle_gamma   90.00
#
_symmetry.space_group_name_H-M   'P 1'
#
loop_
_entity.id
_entity.type
_entity.pdbx_description
1 polymer ?
#
loop_
_entity_poly.entity_id
_entity_poly.type
_entity_poly.pdbx_seq_one_letter_code
_entity_poly.pdbx_strand_id
1 'polypeptide(L)'
;MGPHAVAYVLIWNMMEGKDLFTNLKDEQGHYNVHAHLAQMIALLGPPPKALLERERSFRKLTFTPEIQNPKGESCRNAFQYFGGPFFDDNGVFVRKDLIPQRLGITETITLFQGEEKQQFLDFVSKMLQWQPEKRSTAKDLLEDPFLQLDDEAY
;
A
#
# COMPACT_ATOMS: atom_id res chain seq x y z
N MET A 1 4.59 9.26 11.34
CA MET A 1 3.70 8.78 10.25
C MET A 1 2.42 9.59 10.33
N GLY A 2 2.13 10.43 9.34
CA GLY A 2 0.95 11.28 9.36
C GLY A 2 -0.34 10.52 9.00
N PRO A 3 -1.52 11.03 9.39
CA PRO A 3 -2.85 10.39 9.22
C PRO A 3 -3.31 10.20 7.77
N HIS A 4 -2.51 10.57 6.77
CA HIS A 4 -2.92 10.58 5.37
C HIS A 4 -2.97 9.17 4.74
N ALA A 5 -2.12 8.23 5.16
CA ALA A 5 -2.03 6.93 4.49
C ALA A 5 -3.28 6.05 4.65
N VAL A 6 -4.00 6.16 5.78
CA VAL A 6 -5.25 5.42 6.03
C VAL A 6 -6.42 5.99 5.24
N ALA A 7 -6.45 7.31 5.01
CA ALA A 7 -7.54 7.95 4.27
C ALA A 7 -7.64 7.45 2.82
N TYR A 8 -6.51 7.23 2.13
CA TYR A 8 -6.52 6.79 0.73
C TYR A 8 -7.05 5.36 0.53
N VAL A 9 -6.70 4.44 1.43
CA VAL A 9 -7.23 3.07 1.39
C VAL A 9 -8.73 3.07 1.68
N LEU A 10 -9.20 3.95 2.58
CA LEU A 10 -10.63 4.09 2.87
C LEU A 10 -11.40 4.69 1.68
N ILE A 11 -10.85 5.67 0.97
CA ILE A 11 -11.46 6.25 -0.25
C ILE A 11 -11.61 5.16 -1.33
N TRP A 12 -10.58 4.34 -1.56
CA TRP A 12 -10.70 3.19 -2.46
C TRP A 12 -11.85 2.26 -2.05
N ASN A 13 -11.88 1.86 -0.78
CA ASN A 13 -12.89 0.94 -0.28
C ASN A 13 -14.32 1.48 -0.44
N MET A 14 -14.51 2.80 -0.30
CA MET A 14 -15.78 3.46 -0.55
C MET A 14 -16.16 3.46 -2.03
N MET A 15 -15.20 3.71 -2.93
CA MET A 15 -15.45 3.82 -4.37
C MET A 15 -15.70 2.46 -5.03
N GLU A 16 -14.90 1.43 -4.72
CA GLU A 16 -15.04 0.09 -5.32
C GLU A 16 -15.93 -0.86 -4.51
N GLY A 17 -16.37 -0.46 -3.30
CA GLY A 17 -17.21 -1.27 -2.42
C GLY A 17 -16.52 -2.55 -1.90
N LYS A 18 -15.19 -2.64 -2.02
CA LYS A 18 -14.38 -3.80 -1.60
C LYS A 18 -13.01 -3.37 -1.09
N ASP A 19 -12.45 -4.17 -0.19
CA ASP A 19 -11.10 -3.94 0.33
C ASP A 19 -10.04 -4.06 -0.78
N LEU A 20 -9.15 -3.07 -0.87
CA LEU A 20 -8.02 -3.10 -1.82
C LEU A 20 -7.05 -4.25 -1.53
N PHE A 21 -6.81 -4.50 -0.24
CA PHE A 21 -5.90 -5.53 0.24
C PHE A 21 -6.66 -6.52 1.12
N THR A 22 -6.61 -7.79 0.78
CA THR A 22 -7.41 -8.85 1.41
C THR A 22 -6.52 -9.91 2.04
N ASN A 23 -7.06 -10.75 2.95
CA ASN A 23 -6.33 -11.87 3.55
C ASN A 23 -4.99 -11.46 4.20
N LEU A 24 -4.99 -10.31 4.88
CA LEU A 24 -3.79 -9.72 5.51
C LEU A 24 -3.48 -10.27 6.89
N LYS A 25 -4.19 -11.31 7.33
CA LYS A 25 -3.99 -11.94 8.62
C LYS A 25 -3.47 -13.36 8.43
N ASP A 26 -2.55 -13.78 9.29
CA ASP A 26 -2.14 -15.18 9.37
C ASP A 26 -3.23 -16.04 10.05
N GLU A 27 -2.99 -17.34 10.13
CA GLU A 27 -3.92 -18.31 10.75
C GLU A 27 -4.24 -17.97 12.23
N GLN A 28 -3.38 -17.19 12.88
CA GLN A 28 -3.52 -16.76 14.28
C GLN A 28 -4.21 -15.38 14.38
N GLY A 29 -4.58 -14.77 13.26
CA GLY A 29 -5.22 -13.46 13.20
C GLY A 29 -4.26 -12.28 13.24
N HIS A 30 -2.94 -12.51 13.27
CA HIS A 30 -1.93 -11.45 13.30
C HIS A 30 -1.72 -10.85 11.92
N TYR A 31 -1.46 -9.56 11.86
CA TYR A 31 -1.16 -8.86 10.61
C TYR A 31 0.11 -9.44 9.93
N ASN A 32 -0.05 -9.87 8.68
CA ASN A 32 1.01 -10.47 7.87
C ASN A 32 1.59 -9.42 6.90
N VAL A 33 2.71 -8.81 7.32
CA VAL A 33 3.39 -7.75 6.57
C VAL A 33 3.88 -8.24 5.20
N HIS A 34 4.33 -9.50 5.10
CA HIS A 34 4.76 -10.10 3.84
C HIS A 34 3.62 -10.22 2.84
N ALA A 35 2.45 -10.69 3.29
CA ALA A 35 1.27 -10.77 2.44
C ALA A 35 0.80 -9.38 1.97
N HIS A 36 0.84 -8.37 2.84
CA HIS A 36 0.50 -7.00 2.45
C HIS A 36 1.49 -6.43 1.43
N LEU A 37 2.80 -6.53 1.70
CA LEU A 37 3.83 -6.07 0.75
C LEU A 37 3.74 -6.78 -0.60
N ALA A 38 3.42 -8.08 -0.62
CA ALA A 38 3.24 -8.82 -1.86
C ALA A 38 2.07 -8.28 -2.71
N GLN A 39 0.95 -7.93 -2.06
CA GLN A 39 -0.18 -7.30 -2.75
C GLN A 39 0.14 -5.87 -3.21
N MET A 40 0.86 -5.08 -2.41
CA MET A 40 1.35 -3.77 -2.87
C MET A 40 2.26 -3.90 -4.08
N ILE A 41 3.14 -4.90 -4.12
CA ILE A 41 4.03 -5.15 -5.25
C ILE A 41 3.25 -5.58 -6.50
N ALA A 42 2.23 -6.43 -6.35
CA ALA A 42 1.37 -6.80 -7.47
C ALA A 42 0.61 -5.58 -8.02
N LEU A 43 0.09 -4.73 -7.13
CA LEU A 43 -0.73 -3.58 -7.49
C LEU A 43 0.09 -2.41 -8.07
N LEU A 44 1.23 -2.09 -7.48
CA LEU A 44 2.02 -0.87 -7.75
C LEU A 44 3.33 -1.16 -8.50
N GLY A 45 3.61 -2.43 -8.79
CA GLY A 45 4.94 -2.86 -9.23
C GLY A 45 5.99 -2.84 -8.11
N PRO A 46 7.25 -3.16 -8.43
CA PRO A 46 8.32 -3.22 -7.44
C PRO A 46 8.56 -1.85 -6.78
N PRO A 47 8.91 -1.82 -5.49
CA PRO A 47 9.19 -0.57 -4.79
C PRO A 47 10.41 0.13 -5.41
N PRO A 48 10.40 1.48 -5.47
CA PRO A 48 11.52 2.24 -6.01
C PRO A 48 12.76 2.12 -5.13
N LYS A 49 13.95 2.19 -5.75
CA LYS A 49 15.25 2.06 -5.05
C LYS A 49 15.40 2.97 -3.84
N ALA A 50 14.95 4.23 -3.94
CA ALA A 50 14.99 5.18 -2.82
C ALA A 50 14.23 4.67 -1.58
N LEU A 51 13.12 3.94 -1.77
CA LEU A 51 12.38 3.34 -0.68
C LEU A 51 13.14 2.18 -0.03
N LEU A 52 13.86 1.38 -0.84
CA LEU A 52 14.71 0.28 -0.35
C LEU A 52 15.91 0.82 0.44
N GLU A 53 16.54 1.90 -0.02
CA GLU A 53 17.63 2.58 0.70
C GLU A 53 17.14 3.17 2.03
N ARG A 54 15.94 3.75 2.03
CA ARG A 54 15.27 4.21 3.25
C ARG A 54 15.04 3.03 4.20
N GLU A 55 14.45 1.94 3.74
CA GLU A 55 14.21 0.73 4.54
C GLU A 55 15.51 0.21 5.18
N ARG A 56 16.58 0.07 4.41
CA ARG A 56 17.91 -0.35 4.92
C ARG A 56 18.47 0.58 5.99
N SER A 57 18.25 1.89 5.84
CA SER A 57 18.66 2.88 6.84
C SER A 57 17.87 2.71 8.14
N PHE A 58 16.56 2.48 8.03
CA PHE A 58 15.68 2.26 9.18
C PHE A 58 15.98 0.94 9.94
N ARG A 59 16.56 -0.08 9.30
CA ARG A 59 17.01 -1.32 9.98
C ARG A 59 17.97 -1.06 11.15
N LYS A 60 18.71 0.05 11.09
CA LYS A 60 19.70 0.44 12.10
C LYS A 60 19.08 1.10 13.33
N LEU A 61 17.82 1.55 13.24
CA LEU A 61 17.13 2.18 14.35
C LEU A 61 16.69 1.13 15.36
N THR A 62 17.12 1.29 16.61
CA THR A 62 16.76 0.39 17.70
C THR A 62 15.71 1.03 18.60
N PHE A 63 14.82 0.19 19.12
CA PHE A 63 13.90 0.55 20.20
C PHE A 63 14.65 0.50 21.53
N THR A 64 14.39 1.47 22.40
CA THR A 64 14.95 1.49 23.75
C THR A 64 13.87 2.04 24.70
N PRO A 65 13.28 1.19 25.57
CA PRO A 65 13.54 -0.24 25.73
C PRO A 65 13.10 -1.08 24.52
N GLU A 66 13.51 -2.35 24.49
CA GLU A 66 12.94 -3.31 23.52
C GLU A 66 11.43 -3.43 23.71
N ILE A 67 10.72 -3.70 22.62
CA ILE A 67 9.25 -3.82 22.63
C ILE A 67 8.83 -5.23 22.23
N GLN A 68 7.71 -5.72 22.76
CA GLN A 68 7.16 -7.01 22.37
C GLN A 68 6.25 -6.85 21.14
N ASN A 69 6.39 -7.75 20.16
CA ASN A 69 5.45 -7.85 19.06
C ASN A 69 4.14 -8.56 19.49
N PRO A 70 3.10 -8.62 18.64
CA PRO A 70 1.85 -9.31 18.98
C PRO A 70 2.01 -10.81 19.32
N LYS A 71 3.13 -11.44 18.92
CA LYS A 71 3.48 -12.82 19.26
C LYS A 71 4.21 -12.95 20.60
N GLY A 72 4.45 -11.82 21.30
CA GLY A 72 5.16 -11.76 22.58
C GLY A 72 6.69 -11.76 22.46
N GLU A 73 7.24 -11.69 21.25
CA GLU A 73 8.69 -11.74 21.02
C GLU A 73 9.32 -10.37 21.30
N SER A 74 10.43 -10.35 22.08
CA SER A 74 11.18 -9.12 22.32
C SER A 74 11.90 -8.67 21.04
N CYS A 75 11.64 -7.43 20.65
CA CYS A 75 12.12 -6.84 19.41
C CYS A 75 12.94 -5.59 19.69
N ARG A 76 14.19 -5.60 19.24
CA ARG A 76 15.10 -4.46 19.37
C ARG A 76 14.94 -3.43 18.27
N ASN A 77 14.23 -3.73 17.19
CA ASN A 77 13.99 -2.83 16.07
C ASN A 77 12.71 -3.19 15.30
N ALA A 78 12.28 -2.28 14.42
CA ALA A 78 11.06 -2.44 13.63
C ALA A 78 11.10 -3.69 12.75
N PHE A 79 12.28 -4.04 12.24
CA PHE A 79 12.45 -5.19 11.37
C PHE A 79 12.12 -6.51 12.08
N GLN A 80 12.59 -6.70 13.32
CA GLN A 80 12.21 -7.86 14.14
C GLN A 80 10.72 -7.82 14.49
N TYR A 81 10.23 -6.64 14.87
CA TYR A 81 8.83 -6.46 15.25
C TYR A 81 7.85 -6.88 14.14
N PHE A 82 8.16 -6.52 12.89
CA PHE A 82 7.33 -6.80 11.72
C PHE A 82 7.73 -8.10 10.98
N GLY A 83 8.70 -8.87 11.48
CA GLY A 83 9.07 -10.16 10.90
C GLY A 83 9.82 -10.08 9.57
N GLY A 84 10.73 -9.12 9.41
CA GLY A 84 11.67 -9.08 8.28
C GLY A 84 12.64 -10.29 8.27
N PRO A 85 13.46 -10.48 7.22
CA PRO A 85 13.68 -9.60 6.07
C PRO A 85 12.55 -9.52 5.07
N PHE A 86 12.30 -8.32 4.52
CA PHE A 86 11.36 -8.12 3.42
C PHE A 86 12.02 -8.17 2.05
N PHE A 87 13.25 -7.65 1.95
CA PHE A 87 14.02 -7.60 0.72
C PHE A 87 15.43 -8.14 0.96
N ASP A 88 15.95 -8.86 -0.04
CA ASP A 88 17.33 -9.34 -0.06
C ASP A 88 18.34 -8.21 -0.33
N ASP A 89 19.62 -8.57 -0.39
CA ASP A 89 20.72 -7.62 -0.61
C ASP A 89 20.70 -6.97 -2.01
N ASN A 90 20.00 -7.58 -2.97
CA ASN A 90 19.76 -7.03 -4.30
C ASN A 90 18.49 -6.16 -4.34
N GLY A 91 17.75 -6.05 -3.23
CA GLY A 91 16.51 -5.28 -3.16
C GLY A 91 15.29 -6.05 -3.70
N VAL A 92 15.42 -7.36 -3.87
CA VAL A 92 14.36 -8.21 -4.37
C VAL A 92 13.52 -8.71 -3.22
N PHE A 93 12.18 -8.67 -3.37
CA PHE A 93 11.25 -9.15 -2.35
C PHE A 93 11.45 -10.64 -2.08
N VAL A 94 11.61 -11.03 -0.82
CA VAL A 94 12.02 -12.40 -0.46
C VAL A 94 10.87 -13.42 -0.61
N ARG A 95 9.62 -13.00 -0.45
CA ARG A 95 8.43 -13.86 -0.54
C ARG A 95 7.72 -13.74 -1.89
N LYS A 96 8.46 -13.97 -2.98
CA LYS A 96 7.92 -13.91 -4.36
C LYS A 96 6.71 -14.84 -4.55
N ASP A 97 6.66 -15.93 -3.81
CA ASP A 97 5.56 -16.90 -3.76
C ASP A 97 4.23 -16.28 -3.33
N LEU A 98 4.27 -15.18 -2.57
CA LEU A 98 3.08 -14.49 -2.10
C LEU A 98 2.56 -13.44 -3.09
N ILE A 99 3.30 -13.07 -4.13
CA ILE A 99 2.90 -12.03 -5.08
C ILE A 99 1.78 -12.60 -5.98
N PRO A 100 0.54 -12.07 -5.90
CA PRO A 100 -0.54 -12.56 -6.76
C PRO A 100 -0.24 -12.28 -8.23
N GLN A 101 -0.44 -13.28 -9.10
CA GLN A 101 -0.21 -13.12 -10.55
C GLN A 101 -1.28 -12.26 -11.25
N ARG A 102 -2.45 -12.02 -10.60
CA ARG A 102 -3.62 -11.38 -11.20
C ARG A 102 -4.19 -10.24 -10.35
N LEU A 103 -3.33 -9.40 -9.79
CA LEU A 103 -3.74 -8.25 -8.97
C LEU A 103 -3.09 -6.96 -9.47
N GLY A 104 -3.36 -6.61 -10.74
CA GLY A 104 -3.04 -5.27 -11.24
C GLY A 104 -4.19 -4.30 -10.94
N ILE A 105 -3.87 -3.01 -10.88
CA ILE A 105 -4.84 -1.95 -10.53
C ILE A 105 -5.99 -1.84 -11.55
N THR A 106 -5.72 -2.18 -12.81
CA THR A 106 -6.72 -2.17 -13.87
C THR A 106 -7.71 -3.33 -13.71
N GLU A 107 -7.25 -4.49 -13.28
CA GLU A 107 -8.08 -5.67 -13.03
C GLU A 107 -8.92 -5.52 -11.76
N THR A 108 -8.45 -4.76 -10.77
CA THR A 108 -9.21 -4.51 -9.54
C THR A 108 -10.35 -3.52 -9.74
N ILE A 109 -10.33 -2.67 -10.77
CA ILE A 109 -11.42 -1.73 -11.07
C ILE A 109 -12.52 -2.43 -11.88
N THR A 110 -13.67 -2.60 -11.24
CA THR A 110 -14.80 -3.38 -11.81
C THR A 110 -16.04 -2.54 -12.11
N LEU A 111 -16.18 -1.39 -11.45
CA LEU A 111 -17.39 -0.56 -11.56
C LEU A 111 -17.42 0.29 -12.82
N PHE A 112 -16.25 0.68 -13.32
CA PHE A 112 -16.11 1.56 -14.47
C PHE A 112 -15.68 0.79 -15.72
N GLN A 113 -16.11 1.26 -16.89
CA GLN A 113 -15.71 0.72 -18.20
C GLN A 113 -15.32 1.84 -19.16
N GLY A 114 -14.61 1.51 -20.24
CA GLY A 114 -14.26 2.48 -21.28
C GLY A 114 -13.45 3.67 -20.75
N GLU A 115 -13.83 4.88 -21.15
CA GLU A 115 -13.13 6.13 -20.83
C GLU A 115 -13.20 6.48 -19.33
N GLU A 116 -14.36 6.28 -18.70
CA GLU A 116 -14.55 6.52 -17.27
C GLU A 116 -13.60 5.67 -16.42
N LYS A 117 -13.36 4.42 -16.84
CA LYS A 117 -12.36 3.55 -16.19
C LYS A 117 -10.95 4.14 -16.25
N GLN A 118 -10.59 4.74 -17.38
CA GLN A 118 -9.27 5.35 -17.54
C GLN A 118 -9.14 6.60 -16.67
N GLN A 119 -10.17 7.45 -16.62
CA GLN A 119 -10.20 8.63 -15.76
C GLN A 119 -10.09 8.24 -14.28
N PHE A 120 -10.81 7.20 -13.86
CA PHE A 120 -10.71 6.68 -12.50
C PHE A 120 -9.33 6.09 -12.19
N LEU A 121 -8.74 5.34 -13.13
CA LEU A 121 -7.37 4.84 -13.01
C LEU A 121 -6.37 5.97 -12.80
N ASP A 122 -6.48 7.04 -13.60
CA ASP A 122 -5.62 8.20 -13.51
C ASP A 122 -5.78 8.89 -12.15
N PHE A 123 -7.02 9.06 -11.68
CA PHE A 123 -7.32 9.58 -10.35
C PHE A 123 -6.70 8.72 -9.22
N VAL A 124 -6.94 7.41 -9.23
CA VAL A 124 -6.43 6.52 -8.19
C VAL A 124 -4.90 6.42 -8.20
N SER A 125 -4.27 6.49 -9.38
CA SER A 125 -2.81 6.47 -9.50
C SER A 125 -2.14 7.62 -8.74
N LYS A 126 -2.83 8.75 -8.57
CA LYS A 126 -2.36 9.92 -7.79
C LYS A 126 -2.39 9.65 -6.28
N MET A 127 -3.27 8.76 -5.82
CA MET A 127 -3.38 8.35 -4.41
C MET A 127 -2.44 7.20 -4.07
N LEU A 128 -2.38 6.18 -4.93
CA LEU A 128 -1.69 4.92 -4.68
C LEU A 128 -0.24 4.97 -5.14
N GLN A 129 0.61 5.62 -4.33
CA GLN A 129 2.04 5.73 -4.57
C GLN A 129 2.86 5.10 -3.43
N TRP A 130 3.95 4.42 -3.78
CA TRP A 130 4.94 3.89 -2.84
C TRP A 130 5.53 4.97 -1.94
N GLN A 131 5.87 6.12 -2.53
CA GLN A 131 6.46 7.26 -1.84
C GLN A 131 5.35 8.21 -1.39
N PRO A 132 5.16 8.43 -0.08
CA PRO A 132 4.15 9.36 0.43
C PRO A 132 4.26 10.76 -0.18
N GLU A 133 5.48 11.21 -0.47
CA GLU A 133 5.80 12.52 -1.01
C GLU A 133 5.34 12.70 -2.47
N LYS A 134 5.01 11.61 -3.16
CA LYS A 134 4.45 11.61 -4.51
C LYS A 134 2.92 11.52 -4.54
N ARG A 135 2.28 11.32 -3.39
CA ARG A 135 0.82 11.24 -3.32
C ARG A 135 0.23 12.63 -3.43
N SER A 136 -0.79 12.78 -4.26
CA SER A 136 -1.61 13.99 -4.28
C SER A 136 -2.24 14.21 -2.92
N THR A 137 -2.28 15.46 -2.48
CA THR A 137 -2.95 15.82 -1.22
C THR A 137 -4.46 15.63 -1.35
N ALA A 138 -5.16 15.59 -0.21
CA ALA A 138 -6.63 15.56 -0.23
C ALA A 138 -7.22 16.76 -1.00
N LYS A 139 -6.56 17.93 -0.95
CA LYS A 139 -6.96 19.11 -1.70
C LYS A 139 -6.80 18.89 -3.21
N ASP A 140 -5.63 18.43 -3.65
CA ASP A 140 -5.37 18.20 -5.08
C ASP A 140 -6.33 17.17 -5.68
N LEU A 141 -6.76 16.19 -4.87
CA LEU A 141 -7.73 15.18 -5.30
C LEU A 141 -9.15 15.73 -5.40
N LEU A 142 -9.55 16.64 -4.50
CA LEU A 142 -10.86 17.32 -4.61
C LEU A 142 -10.95 18.19 -5.87
N GLU A 143 -9.82 18.72 -6.34
CA GLU A 143 -9.73 19.51 -7.57
C GLU A 143 -9.56 18.62 -8.83
N ASP A 144 -9.55 17.30 -8.69
CA ASP A 144 -9.37 16.38 -9.82
C ASP A 144 -10.63 16.32 -10.70
N PRO A 145 -10.48 16.40 -12.04
CA PRO A 145 -11.62 16.31 -12.97
C PRO A 145 -12.52 15.09 -12.76
N PHE A 146 -11.99 13.97 -12.27
CA PHE A 146 -12.81 12.80 -11.98
C PHE A 146 -13.87 13.05 -10.89
N LEU A 147 -13.59 13.91 -9.90
CA LEU A 147 -14.53 14.26 -8.83
C LEU A 147 -15.34 15.52 -9.13
N GLN A 148 -14.91 16.31 -10.11
CA GLN A 148 -15.65 17.46 -10.62
C GLN A 148 -16.73 16.91 -11.56
N LEU A 149 -17.85 16.46 -10.98
CA LEU A 149 -19.04 16.11 -11.75
C LEU A 149 -19.42 17.32 -12.61
N ASP A 150 -19.64 17.11 -13.91
CA ASP A 150 -20.30 18.13 -14.72
C ASP A 150 -21.69 18.39 -14.11
N ASP A 151 -21.94 19.63 -13.71
CA ASP A 151 -23.23 20.12 -13.19
C ASP A 151 -24.38 20.02 -14.24
N GLU A 152 -24.19 19.36 -15.39
CA GLU A 152 -25.14 19.31 -16.51
C GLU A 152 -26.10 18.10 -16.49
N ALA A 153 -26.44 17.56 -15.32
CA ALA A 153 -27.46 16.53 -15.21
C ALA A 153 -28.44 16.78 -14.05
N TYR A 154 -29.11 17.94 -14.05
CA TYR A 154 -30.49 18.08 -13.53
C TYR A 154 -31.21 19.33 -14.04
#